data_AF-A0A920L190-F1
#
_entry.id   AF-A0A920L190-F1
#
_cell.length_a   1.000
_cell.length_b   1.000
_cell.length_c   1.000
_cell.angle_alpha   90.00
_cell.angle_beta   90.00
_cell.angle_gamma   90.00
#
_symmetry.space_group_name_H-M   'P 1'
#
loop_
_entity.id
_entity.type
_entity.pdbx_description
1 polymer ?
#
loop_
_entity_poly.entity_id
_entity_poly.type
_entity_poly.pdbx_seq_one_letter_code
_entity_poly.pdbx_strand_id
1 'polypeptide(L)' 'MSWGFIISDGRSMLRVAWWICTFPGIAILITVLAINLVGEGLNDALNPRLRERN' A
#
# COMPACT_ATOMS: atom_id res chain seq x y z
N MET A 1 36.19 -1.77 -9.44
CA MET A 1 34.74 -2.03 -9.47
C MET A 1 34.08 -0.94 -10.29
N SER A 2 33.40 -1.28 -11.39
CA SER A 2 32.66 -0.30 -12.20
C SER A 2 31.21 -0.20 -11.73
N TRP A 3 30.58 0.94 -11.99
CA TRP A 3 29.16 1.17 -11.69
C TRP A 3 28.24 0.14 -12.35
N GLY A 4 28.58 -0.35 -13.55
CA GLY A 4 27.83 -1.41 -14.23
C GLY A 4 27.91 -2.78 -13.53
N PHE A 5 29.04 -3.10 -12.90
CA PHE A 5 29.18 -4.31 -12.09
C PHE A 5 28.29 -4.25 -10.85
N ILE A 6 28.23 -3.10 -10.18
CA ILE A 6 27.40 -2.88 -8.98
C ILE A 6 25.90 -3.01 -9.30
N ILE A 7 25.44 -2.46 -10.44
CA ILE A 7 24.04 -2.60 -10.88
C ILE A 7 23.72 -4.05 -11.26
N SER A 8 24.66 -4.74 -11.90
CA SER A 8 24.48 -6.15 -12.26
C SER A 8 24.41 -7.05 -11.04
N ASP A 9 25.25 -6.78 -10.04
CA ASP A 9 25.29 -7.50 -8.77
C ASP A 9 24.03 -7.25 -7.93
N GLY A 10 23.59 -5.99 -7.82
CA GLY A 10 22.35 -5.61 -7.13
C GLY A 10 21.08 -6.24 -7.72
N ARG A 11 21.05 -6.54 -9.03
CA ARG A 11 19.94 -7.29 -9.65
C ARG A 11 19.84 -8.73 -9.16
N SER A 12 20.95 -9.35 -8.76
CA SER A 12 20.91 -10.68 -8.14
C SER A 12 20.25 -10.62 -6.76
N MET A 13 20.56 -9.57 -5.98
CA MET A 13 19.98 -9.31 -4.67
C MET A 13 18.47 -9.08 -4.75
N LEU A 14 17.99 -8.35 -5.77
CA LEU A 14 16.55 -8.14 -5.98
C LEU A 14 15.80 -9.42 -6.38
N ARG A 15 16.45 -10.37 -7.06
CA ARG A 15 15.85 -11.68 -7.37
C ARG A 15 15.74 -12.57 -6.14
N VAL A 16 16.71 -12.50 -5.23
CA VAL A 16 16.68 -13.27 -3.99
C VAL A 16 15.74 -12.61 -2.99
N ALA A 17 15.91 -11.32 -2.71
CA ALA A 17 15.24 -10.60 -1.62
C ALA A 17 14.13 -9.63 -2.08
N TRP A 18 13.33 -10.04 -3.07
CA TRP A 18 12.19 -9.26 -3.59
C TRP A 18 11.21 -8.82 -2.49
N TRP A 19 11.08 -9.64 -1.44
CA TRP A 19 10.21 -9.40 -0.30
C TRP A 19 10.55 -8.11 0.49
N ILE A 20 11.80 -7.65 0.45
CA ILE A 20 12.23 -6.44 1.16
C ILE A 20 11.50 -5.21 0.62
N CYS A 21 11.15 -5.18 -0.66
CA CYS A 21 10.35 -4.11 -1.26
C CYS A 21 8.85 -4.38 -1.14
N THR A 22 8.43 -5.64 -1.24
CA THR A 22 7.00 -6.02 -1.26
C THR A 22 6.31 -5.84 0.09
N PHE A 23 6.93 -6.26 1.19
CA PHE A 23 6.32 -6.14 2.53
C PHE A 23 5.99 -4.69 2.93
N PRO A 24 6.93 -3.72 2.88
CA PRO A 24 6.59 -2.34 3.21
C PRO A 24 5.58 -1.74 2.21
N GLY A 25 5.63 -2.12 0.94
CA GLY A 25 4.63 -1.70 -0.06
C GLY A 25 3.21 -2.16 0.28
N ILE A 26 3.05 -3.45 0.66
CA ILE A 26 1.76 -4.01 1.08
C ILE A 26 1.28 -3.38 2.38
N ALA A 27 2.18 -3.16 3.35
CA ALA A 27 1.82 -2.54 4.62
C ALA A 27 1.25 -1.13 4.43
N ILE A 28 1.87 -0.32 3.57
CA ILE A 28 1.35 1.02 3.22
C ILE A 28 0.00 0.92 2.51
N LEU A 29 -0.14 0.01 1.54
CA LEU A 29 -1.38 -0.19 0.82
C LEU A 29 -2.54 -0.55 1.76
N ILE A 30 -2.33 -1.49 2.68
CA ILE A 30 -3.35 -1.89 3.67
C ILE A 30 -3.66 -0.71 4.60
N THR A 31 -2.64 0.02 5.06
CA THR A 31 -2.84 1.17 5.96
C THR A 31 -3.69 2.24 5.29
N VAL A 32 -3.39 2.59 4.05
CA VAL A 32 -4.15 3.59 3.30
C VAL A 32 -5.57 3.11 3.00
N LEU A 33 -5.76 1.84 2.62
CA LEU A 33 -7.09 1.28 2.42
C LEU A 33 -7.92 1.28 3.70
N ALA A 34 -7.34 0.87 4.83
CA ALA A 34 -8.02 0.87 6.12
C ALA A 34 -8.46 2.29 6.52
N ILE A 35 -7.58 3.28 6.37
CA ILE A 35 -7.91 4.68 6.66
C ILE A 35 -9.01 5.19 5.72
N ASN A 36 -8.95 4.89 4.42
CA ASN A 36 -10.00 5.29 3.46
C ASN A 36 -11.34 4.67 3.83
N LEU A 37 -11.40 3.36 4.08
CA LEU A 37 -12.64 2.66 4.44
C LEU A 37 -13.21 3.13 5.77
N VAL A 38 -12.35 3.41 6.76
CA VAL A 38 -12.80 4.00 8.03
C VAL A 38 -13.36 5.41 7.79
N GLY A 39 -12.74 6.20 6.92
CA GLY A 39 -13.24 7.51 6.53
C GLY A 39 -14.59 7.44 5.82
N GLU A 40 -14.75 6.50 4.87
CA GLU A 40 -16.01 6.25 4.18
C GLU A 40 -17.11 5.75 5.13
N GLY A 41 -16.80 4.76 5.98
CA GLY A 41 -17.74 4.22 6.95
C GLY A 41 -18.14 5.21 8.04
N LEU A 42 -17.20 6.07 8.48
CA LEU A 42 -17.50 7.16 9.41
C LEU A 42 -18.36 8.24 8.74
N ASN A 43 -18.10 8.58 7.48
CA ASN A 43 -18.92 9.52 6.72
C ASN A 43 -20.33 8.97 6.52
N ASP A 44 -20.49 7.70 6.16
CA ASP A 44 -21.80 7.06 5.99
C ASP A 44 -22.58 7.01 7.32
N ALA A 45 -21.91 6.70 8.43
CA ALA A 45 -22.51 6.73 9.77
C ALA A 45 -22.89 8.15 10.24
N LEU A 46 -22.08 9.17 9.92
CA LEU A 46 -22.32 10.57 10.29
C LEU A 46 -23.25 11.30 9.31
N ASN A 47 -23.46 10.78 8.11
CA ASN A 47 -24.29 11.38 7.08
C ASN A 47 -25.55 10.51 6.85
N PRO A 48 -26.52 10.53 7.76
CA PRO A 48 -27.75 9.71 7.68
C PRO A 48 -28.72 10.17 6.56
N ARG A 49 -28.24 10.92 5.56
CA ARG A 49 -29.06 11.64 4.59
C ARG A 49 -29.75 10.77 3.52
N LEU A 50 -29.65 9.44 3.61
CA LEU A 50 -30.37 8.52 2.72
C LEU A 50 -31.35 7.57 3.43
N ARG A 51 -31.77 7.88 4.68
CA ARG A 51 -32.79 7.08 5.39
C ARG A 51 -34.18 7.72 5.47
N GLU A 52 -34.36 8.94 4.95
CA GLU A 52 -35.67 9.62 4.91
C GLU A 52 -36.17 9.90 3.50
N ARG A 53 -36.20 8.91 2.60
CA ARG A 53 -37.07 8.93 1.40
C ARG A 53 -37.46 7.52 0.96
N ASN A 54 -38.35 6.88 1.73
CA ASN A 54 -39.52 6.12 1.28
C ASN A 54 -40.17 5.37 2.44
#